data_AF-A0A5Q0P3Q6-F1
#
_entry.id   AF-A0A5Q0P3Q6-F1
#
_cell.length_a   1.000
_cell.length_b   1.000
_cell.length_c   1.000
_cell.angle_alpha   90.00
_cell.angle_beta   90.00
_cell.angle_gamma   90.00
#
_symmetry.space_group_name_H-M   'P 1'
#
loop_
_entity.id
_entity.type
_entity.pdbx_description
1 polymer ?
#
loop_
_entity_poly.entity_id
_entity_poly.type
_entity_poly.pdbx_seq_one_letter_code
_entity_poly.pdbx_strand_id
1 'polypeptide(L)'
;MNNKQRWMGGVVLLGGGVLLAALLLKGKDEIDVQHQQFPDSSEQVDSAEDHPNSKLNSLTVDVATEKRLLEQQRRDREKSVAEQEARAAEFLAMQQQAEADAARKAAEEYAALNAHRLGQQSSDNIPPELVEDEKTKQKRLAEDKAAAQKKLEQQKAEQQKAHASTDTAKKEAEQKAALAKKKAEEQKAAEEKRKAAEKLKAAEAQKAADKKAAEHKAEEKRKADEKHKAEEAKKKAEAEKARKLLEGDDAKQWMVQVALAANEANADAIAAKLRAKGYKVTKSPTSKGVRIMVGPSKNREAADATRKKIASDASLNMKSAWVNEWVPLDKRN
;
A
#
# COMPACT_ATOMS: atom_id res chain seq x y z
N MET A 1 30.63 10.88 -39.27
CA MET A 1 29.85 10.01 -38.37
C MET A 1 29.00 10.88 -37.46
N ASN A 2 27.68 10.65 -37.48
CA ASN A 2 26.67 11.56 -36.92
C ASN A 2 26.67 11.59 -35.38
N ASN A 3 26.69 12.79 -34.78
CA ASN A 3 26.65 13.01 -33.33
C ASN A 3 25.40 12.42 -32.62
N LYS A 4 24.33 12.13 -33.37
CA LYS A 4 23.13 11.46 -32.83
C LYS A 4 23.36 9.98 -32.46
N GLN A 5 24.29 9.28 -33.13
CA GLN A 5 24.64 7.90 -32.78
C GLN A 5 25.57 7.81 -31.55
N ARG A 6 26.36 8.87 -31.29
CA ARG A 6 27.22 8.94 -30.10
C ARG A 6 26.45 9.23 -28.81
N TRP A 7 25.33 9.97 -28.91
CA TRP A 7 24.45 10.23 -27.76
C TRP A 7 23.60 9.03 -27.36
N MET A 8 23.12 8.23 -28.33
CA MET A 8 22.39 6.99 -28.04
C MET A 8 23.32 5.87 -27.52
N GLY A 9 24.59 5.84 -27.93
CA GLY A 9 25.58 4.89 -27.41
C GLY A 9 26.01 5.17 -25.95
N GLY A 10 26.05 6.44 -25.54
CA GLY A 10 26.44 6.82 -24.17
C GLY A 10 25.40 6.49 -23.10
N VAL A 11 24.11 6.57 -23.44
CA VAL A 11 23.01 6.27 -22.50
C VAL A 11 22.84 4.76 -22.30
N VAL A 12 23.11 3.94 -23.31
CA VAL A 12 23.04 2.48 -23.21
C VAL A 12 24.19 1.90 -22.38
N LEU A 13 25.39 2.49 -22.43
CA LEU A 13 26.52 2.07 -21.59
C LEU A 13 26.34 2.45 -20.11
N LEU A 14 25.72 3.58 -19.79
CA LEU A 14 25.44 3.97 -18.40
C LEU A 14 24.22 3.22 -17.82
N GLY A 15 23.19 2.95 -18.61
CA GLY A 15 22.03 2.16 -18.18
C GLY A 15 22.35 0.65 -18.03
N GLY A 16 23.16 0.10 -18.94
CA GLY A 16 23.58 -1.30 -18.89
C GLY A 16 24.56 -1.62 -17.77
N GLY A 17 25.44 -0.66 -17.41
CA GLY A 17 26.42 -0.85 -16.34
C GLY A 17 25.80 -0.97 -14.95
N VAL A 18 24.74 -0.20 -14.66
CA VAL A 18 24.05 -0.27 -13.35
C VAL A 18 23.28 -1.57 -13.19
N LEU A 19 22.65 -2.08 -14.26
CA LEU A 19 21.91 -3.34 -14.20
C LEU A 19 22.86 -4.54 -14.05
N LEU A 20 24.01 -4.51 -14.72
CA LEU A 20 25.01 -5.58 -14.63
C LEU A 20 25.77 -5.54 -13.30
N ALA A 21 26.02 -4.35 -12.73
CA ALA A 21 26.55 -4.19 -11.38
C ALA A 21 25.55 -4.64 -10.30
N ALA A 22 24.25 -4.37 -10.47
CA ALA A 22 23.21 -4.85 -9.56
C ALA A 22 23.05 -6.37 -9.60
N LEU A 23 23.18 -7.01 -10.78
CA LEU A 23 23.18 -8.47 -10.88
C LEU A 23 24.46 -9.10 -10.31
N LEU A 24 25.62 -8.46 -10.49
CA LEU A 24 26.89 -8.96 -9.94
C LEU A 24 26.95 -8.82 -8.41
N LEU A 25 26.34 -7.77 -7.85
CA LEU A 25 26.25 -7.57 -6.41
C LEU A 25 25.21 -8.54 -5.79
N LYS A 26 24.07 -8.73 -6.46
CA LYS A 26 23.05 -9.70 -6.05
C LYS A 26 23.47 -11.17 -6.19
N GLY A 27 24.44 -11.47 -7.05
CA GLY A 27 25.07 -12.80 -7.14
C GLY A 27 26.26 -13.02 -6.21
N LYS A 28 26.79 -11.97 -5.56
CA LYS A 28 27.91 -12.07 -4.60
C LYS A 28 27.42 -12.40 -3.19
N ASP A 29 26.24 -11.89 -2.82
CA ASP A 29 25.64 -12.07 -1.49
C ASP A 29 25.10 -13.50 -1.25
N GLU A 30 25.01 -14.35 -2.30
CA GLU A 30 24.55 -15.74 -2.18
C GLU A 30 25.68 -16.78 -2.07
N ILE A 31 26.96 -16.38 -2.17
CA ILE A 31 28.09 -17.34 -2.11
C ILE A 31 28.84 -17.33 -0.77
N ASP A 32 28.63 -16.34 0.11
CA ASP A 32 29.48 -16.16 1.32
C ASP A 32 28.74 -16.34 2.66
N VAL A 33 27.73 -17.23 2.73
CA VAL A 33 27.07 -17.60 3.99
C VAL A 33 26.81 -19.10 4.07
N GLN A 34 27.84 -19.94 3.90
CA GLN A 34 27.87 -21.32 4.43
C GLN A 34 29.28 -21.75 4.86
N HIS A 35 29.99 -20.88 5.58
CA HIS A 35 31.16 -21.30 6.35
C HIS A 35 31.10 -20.74 7.77
N GLN A 36 30.10 -21.18 8.54
CA GLN A 36 30.17 -21.10 10.00
C GLN A 36 30.50 -22.49 10.56
N GLN A 37 31.80 -22.69 10.75
CA GLN A 37 32.44 -23.23 11.95
C GLN A 37 31.57 -24.16 12.81
N PHE A 38 31.79 -25.46 12.61
CA PHE A 38 31.73 -26.43 13.69
C PHE A 38 32.90 -26.17 14.66
N PRO A 39 32.69 -26.16 15.99
CA PRO A 39 33.77 -26.45 16.90
C PRO A 39 33.98 -27.97 16.92
N ASP A 40 35.18 -28.38 16.51
CA ASP A 40 35.72 -29.70 16.80
C ASP A 40 35.69 -29.93 18.32
N SER A 41 35.03 -31.00 18.72
CA SER A 41 35.27 -31.67 20.00
C SER A 41 35.15 -33.16 19.74
N SER A 42 36.29 -33.74 19.38
CA SER A 42 36.54 -35.16 19.51
C SER A 42 36.40 -35.55 20.98
N GLU A 43 35.41 -36.37 21.32
CA GLU A 43 35.63 -37.69 21.93
C GLU A 43 34.30 -38.37 22.29
N GLN A 44 34.35 -39.69 22.17
CA GLN A 44 33.49 -40.68 22.83
C GLN A 44 32.26 -41.21 22.07
N VAL A 45 32.57 -42.19 21.22
CA VAL A 45 31.81 -43.45 21.05
C VAL A 45 31.20 -43.95 22.37
N ASP A 46 29.88 -44.13 22.42
CA ASP A 46 29.27 -45.44 22.70
C ASP A 46 27.77 -45.48 22.38
N SER A 47 27.37 -46.65 21.85
CA SER A 47 26.06 -47.31 21.95
C SER A 47 24.81 -46.77 21.24
N ALA A 48 24.29 -47.66 20.40
CA ALA A 48 23.00 -47.62 19.71
C ALA A 48 21.83 -47.80 20.68
N GLU A 49 20.76 -47.00 20.53
CA GLU A 49 19.37 -47.44 20.72
C GLU A 49 18.44 -46.71 19.75
N ASP A 50 17.63 -47.51 19.06
CA ASP A 50 16.63 -47.15 18.07
C ASP A 50 15.35 -46.67 18.78
N HIS A 51 15.04 -45.39 18.67
CA HIS A 51 13.79 -44.80 19.18
C HIS A 51 12.98 -44.19 18.03
N PRO A 52 11.90 -44.83 17.56
CA PRO A 52 11.08 -44.35 16.44
C PRO A 52 10.07 -43.24 16.81
N ASN A 53 10.36 -42.39 17.82
CA ASN A 53 9.41 -41.36 18.28
C ASN A 53 9.98 -39.94 18.48
N SER A 54 11.24 -39.67 18.11
CA SER A 54 11.80 -38.30 18.17
C SER A 54 11.45 -37.42 16.96
N LYS A 55 10.92 -37.99 15.88
CA LYS A 55 10.59 -37.27 14.63
C LYS A 55 9.27 -36.50 14.64
N LEU A 56 8.41 -36.71 15.65
CA LEU A 56 7.09 -36.06 15.73
C LEU A 56 7.10 -34.80 16.60
N ASN A 57 8.07 -34.66 17.50
CA ASN A 57 8.21 -33.48 18.35
C ASN A 57 9.09 -32.37 17.72
N SER A 58 9.74 -32.64 16.58
CA SER A 58 10.51 -31.65 15.81
C SER A 58 9.67 -30.92 14.74
N LEU A 59 8.38 -31.23 14.62
CA LEU A 59 7.44 -30.60 13.69
C LEU A 59 6.44 -29.67 14.39
N THR A 60 6.30 -29.79 15.71
CA THR A 60 5.41 -28.96 16.54
C THR A 60 6.14 -27.84 17.27
N VAL A 61 7.47 -27.87 17.29
CA VAL A 61 8.34 -26.74 17.61
C VAL A 61 8.49 -25.98 16.27
N ASP A 62 7.84 -24.86 16.02
CA ASP A 62 7.15 -24.00 16.96
C ASP A 62 6.39 -22.91 16.17
N VAL A 63 5.14 -23.18 15.79
CA VAL A 63 4.29 -22.22 15.03
C VAL A 63 4.19 -20.87 15.77
N ALA A 64 4.28 -20.88 17.10
CA ALA A 64 4.30 -19.66 17.89
C ALA A 64 5.61 -18.88 17.72
N THR A 65 6.76 -19.56 17.64
CA THR A 65 8.06 -18.93 17.38
C THR A 65 8.21 -18.46 15.94
N GLU A 66 7.67 -19.19 14.95
CA GLU A 66 7.62 -18.70 13.56
C GLU A 66 6.75 -17.45 13.43
N LYS A 67 5.58 -17.43 14.09
CA LYS A 67 4.72 -16.24 14.13
C LYS A 67 5.42 -15.06 14.78
N ARG A 68 6.16 -15.28 15.87
CA ARG A 68 6.95 -14.24 16.53
C ARG A 68 8.06 -13.70 15.63
N LEU A 69 8.74 -14.56 14.88
CA LEU A 69 9.79 -14.17 13.95
C LEU A 69 9.21 -13.35 12.78
N LEU A 70 8.05 -13.74 12.25
CA LEU A 70 7.37 -12.99 11.18
C LEU A 70 6.85 -11.63 11.67
N GLU A 71 6.31 -11.55 12.88
CA GLU A 71 5.90 -10.28 13.49
C GLU A 71 7.09 -9.36 13.76
N GLN A 72 8.23 -9.92 14.18
CA GLN A 72 9.47 -9.17 14.35
C GLN A 72 10.00 -8.64 13.02
N GLN A 73 10.01 -9.48 11.98
CA GLN A 73 10.41 -9.06 10.63
C GLN A 73 9.47 -7.99 10.06
N ARG A 74 8.16 -8.07 10.33
CA ARG A 74 7.21 -7.00 9.96
C ARG A 74 7.51 -5.70 10.68
N ARG A 75 7.75 -5.75 11.99
CA ARG A 75 8.14 -4.56 12.77
C ARG A 75 9.42 -3.92 12.26
N ASP A 76 10.42 -4.72 11.92
CA ASP A 76 11.69 -4.19 11.40
C ASP A 76 11.51 -3.51 10.05
N ARG A 77 10.68 -4.10 9.16
CA ARG A 77 10.30 -3.46 7.89
C ARG A 77 9.53 -2.17 8.12
N GLU A 78 8.50 -2.21 8.96
CA GLU A 78 7.70 -1.02 9.29
C GLU A 78 8.57 0.09 9.89
N LYS A 79 9.50 -0.25 10.79
CA LYS A 79 10.44 0.70 11.37
C LYS A 79 11.38 1.31 10.32
N SER A 80 11.90 0.49 9.41
CA SER A 80 12.76 0.99 8.33
C SER A 80 12.01 1.91 7.35
N VAL A 81 10.73 1.61 7.07
CA VAL A 81 9.89 2.45 6.22
C VAL A 81 9.54 3.74 6.95
N ALA A 82 9.15 3.67 8.21
CA ALA A 82 8.85 4.85 9.03
C ALA A 82 10.07 5.77 9.16
N GLU A 83 11.28 5.23 9.27
CA GLU A 83 12.52 6.03 9.31
C GLU A 83 12.80 6.70 7.96
N GLN A 84 12.59 6.00 6.84
CA GLN A 84 12.72 6.59 5.50
C GLN A 84 11.68 7.68 5.26
N GLU A 85 10.44 7.46 5.68
CA GLU A 85 9.35 8.44 5.60
C GLU A 85 9.63 9.65 6.48
N ALA A 86 10.12 9.46 7.71
CA ALA A 86 10.51 10.56 8.59
C ALA A 86 11.65 11.40 7.99
N ARG A 87 12.65 10.74 7.41
CA ARG A 87 13.77 11.43 6.75
C ARG A 87 13.35 12.18 5.49
N ALA A 88 12.41 11.63 4.73
CA ALA A 88 11.81 12.30 3.58
C ALA A 88 10.96 13.52 4.01
N ALA A 89 10.18 13.38 5.08
CA ALA A 89 9.40 14.48 5.65
C ALA A 89 10.31 15.60 6.19
N GLU A 90 11.41 15.25 6.85
CA GLU A 90 12.41 16.21 7.32
C GLU A 90 13.03 16.99 6.16
N PHE A 91 13.39 16.30 5.06
CA PHE A 91 13.94 16.96 3.88
C PHE A 91 12.93 17.92 3.22
N LEU A 92 11.67 17.52 3.11
CA LEU A 92 10.60 18.38 2.59
C LEU A 92 10.34 19.58 3.51
N ALA A 93 10.34 19.38 4.83
CA ALA A 93 10.19 20.46 5.80
C ALA A 93 11.36 21.45 5.71
N MET A 94 12.60 20.95 5.57
CA MET A 94 13.78 21.80 5.38
C MET A 94 13.69 22.60 4.08
N GLN A 95 13.18 22.01 3.00
CA GLN A 95 12.96 22.70 1.73
C GLN A 95 11.90 23.81 1.85
N GLN A 96 10.77 23.53 2.51
CA GLN A 96 9.72 24.51 2.75
C GLN A 96 10.20 25.65 3.66
N GLN A 97 11.00 25.33 4.69
CA GLN A 97 11.58 26.34 5.56
C GLN A 97 12.55 27.24 4.79
N ALA A 98 13.43 26.67 3.97
CA ALA A 98 14.34 27.45 3.13
C ALA A 98 13.59 28.35 2.14
N GLU A 99 12.48 27.87 1.56
CA GLU A 99 11.63 28.67 0.68
C GLU A 99 10.93 29.80 1.45
N ALA A 100 10.39 29.52 2.64
CA ALA A 100 9.75 30.52 3.49
C ALA A 100 10.74 31.61 3.94
N ASP A 101 11.95 31.22 4.31
CA ASP A 101 13.01 32.15 4.70
C ASP A 101 13.48 33.01 3.51
N ALA A 102 13.62 32.41 2.33
CA ALA A 102 13.91 33.15 1.10
C ALA A 102 12.80 34.14 0.74
N ALA A 103 11.53 33.74 0.86
CA ALA A 103 10.39 34.61 0.60
C ALA A 103 10.32 35.79 1.60
N ARG A 104 10.62 35.55 2.88
CA ARG A 104 10.72 36.61 3.89
C ARG A 104 11.82 37.61 3.56
N LYS A 105 13.02 37.13 3.25
CA LYS A 105 14.15 37.99 2.90
C LYS A 105 13.87 38.82 1.64
N ALA A 106 13.24 38.23 0.63
CA ALA A 106 12.83 38.94 -0.58
C ALA A 106 11.76 40.03 -0.29
N ALA A 107 10.81 39.77 0.60
CA ALA A 107 9.81 40.75 1.00
C ALA A 107 10.42 41.93 1.76
N GLU A 108 11.38 41.66 2.65
CA GLU A 108 12.13 42.69 3.38
C GLU A 108 12.95 43.58 2.44
N GLU A 109 13.68 42.99 1.48
CA GLU A 109 14.44 43.76 0.48
C GLU A 109 13.52 44.63 -0.39
N TYR A 110 12.36 44.10 -0.79
CA TYR A 110 11.39 44.86 -1.56
C TYR A 110 10.79 46.03 -0.77
N ALA A 111 10.53 45.84 0.53
CA ALA A 111 10.08 46.90 1.42
C ALA A 111 11.14 47.99 1.60
N ALA A 112 12.41 47.62 1.77
CA ALA A 112 13.52 48.55 1.91
C ALA A 112 13.72 49.41 0.65
N LEU A 113 13.62 48.81 -0.55
CA LEU A 113 13.71 49.54 -1.82
C LEU A 113 12.59 50.57 -2.00
N ASN A 114 11.36 50.23 -1.59
CA ASN A 114 10.24 51.16 -1.64
C ASN A 114 10.41 52.33 -0.66
N ALA A 115 10.97 52.08 0.53
CA ALA A 115 11.27 53.15 1.49
C ALA A 115 12.35 54.11 0.97
N HIS A 116 13.43 53.58 0.36
CA HIS A 116 14.48 54.41 -0.24
C HIS A 116 13.97 55.31 -1.37
N ARG A 117 13.09 54.79 -2.23
CA ARG A 117 12.51 55.55 -3.34
C ARG A 117 11.65 56.74 -2.89
N LEU A 118 10.93 56.60 -1.77
CA LEU A 118 10.10 57.68 -1.23
C LEU A 118 10.93 58.82 -0.62
N GLY A 119 12.08 58.51 -0.01
CA GLY A 119 12.94 59.50 0.64
C GLY A 119 13.59 60.50 -0.34
N GLN A 120 13.97 60.04 -1.54
CA GLN A 120 14.70 60.88 -2.53
C GLN A 120 13.84 61.94 -3.23
N GLN A 121 12.50 61.87 -3.17
CA GLN A 121 11.63 62.81 -3.90
C GLN A 121 11.27 64.08 -3.11
N SER A 122 11.85 64.29 -1.92
CA SER A 122 11.38 65.32 -0.97
C SER A 122 12.32 66.52 -0.75
N SER A 123 13.46 66.62 -1.45
CA SER A 123 14.55 67.53 -1.03
C SER A 123 14.97 68.66 -1.98
N ASP A 124 14.16 69.12 -2.94
CA ASP A 124 14.63 70.20 -3.83
C ASP A 124 13.54 71.16 -4.29
N ASN A 125 13.71 72.47 -4.02
CA ASN A 125 13.38 73.64 -4.87
C ASN A 125 12.83 74.90 -4.13
N ILE A 126 13.68 75.89 -3.80
CA ILE A 126 13.34 77.33 -3.64
C ILE A 126 14.59 78.23 -3.88
N PRO A 127 14.59 79.21 -4.81
CA PRO A 127 15.60 80.28 -4.84
C PRO A 127 15.02 81.72 -4.64
N PRO A 128 15.82 82.70 -4.16
CA PRO A 128 15.35 84.01 -3.65
C PRO A 128 15.56 85.21 -4.61
N GLU A 129 14.83 86.31 -4.36
CA GLU A 129 14.92 87.59 -5.08
C GLU A 129 15.94 88.58 -4.48
N LEU A 130 16.50 89.45 -5.33
CA LEU A 130 17.34 90.60 -4.96
C LEU A 130 16.98 91.84 -5.82
N VAL A 131 16.97 93.02 -5.18
CA VAL A 131 16.28 94.27 -5.56
C VAL A 131 17.28 95.42 -5.88
N GLU A 132 16.81 96.45 -6.64
CA GLU A 132 17.33 97.84 -6.87
C GLU A 132 18.43 98.08 -7.95
N ASP A 133 18.54 99.21 -8.69
CA ASP A 133 18.34 100.64 -8.36
C ASP A 133 18.17 101.59 -9.61
N GLU A 134 17.69 102.83 -9.42
CA GLU A 134 16.86 103.64 -10.34
C GLU A 134 17.51 104.61 -11.36
N LYS A 135 18.82 104.85 -11.44
CA LYS A 135 19.35 105.93 -12.32
C LYS A 135 19.81 105.53 -13.71
N THR A 136 19.85 104.23 -13.98
CA THR A 136 19.81 103.72 -15.35
C THR A 136 18.38 103.67 -15.89
N LYS A 137 17.37 103.91 -15.04
CA LYS A 137 15.96 103.63 -15.31
C LYS A 137 15.38 104.47 -16.42
N GLN A 138 15.79 105.70 -16.73
CA GLN A 138 15.09 106.47 -17.80
C GLN A 138 15.61 106.24 -19.23
N LYS A 139 16.92 106.05 -19.41
CA LYS A 139 17.48 105.65 -20.71
C LYS A 139 17.34 104.15 -20.94
N ARG A 140 17.43 103.35 -19.86
CA ARG A 140 16.87 101.99 -19.88
C ARG A 140 15.37 102.08 -20.14
N LEU A 141 14.49 102.82 -19.47
CA LEU A 141 13.01 102.83 -19.70
C LEU A 141 12.59 102.98 -21.17
N ALA A 142 13.33 103.68 -22.03
CA ALA A 142 13.05 103.73 -23.46
C ALA A 142 13.60 102.50 -24.21
N GLU A 143 14.86 102.14 -23.96
CA GLU A 143 15.53 100.96 -24.53
C GLU A 143 15.03 99.63 -23.94
N ASP A 144 14.44 99.68 -22.76
CA ASP A 144 13.83 98.68 -21.88
C ASP A 144 12.31 98.72 -22.06
N LYS A 145 11.69 99.78 -22.61
CA LYS A 145 10.34 99.64 -23.21
C LYS A 145 10.41 99.00 -24.58
N ALA A 146 11.43 99.31 -25.38
CA ALA A 146 11.65 98.66 -26.67
C ALA A 146 12.17 97.24 -26.48
N ALA A 147 13.13 97.02 -25.58
CA ALA A 147 13.58 95.69 -25.19
C ALA A 147 12.53 94.98 -24.35
N ALA A 148 11.73 95.61 -23.49
CA ALA A 148 10.59 94.93 -22.86
C ALA A 148 9.47 94.67 -23.86
N GLN A 149 9.21 95.47 -24.89
CA GLN A 149 8.26 95.07 -25.94
C GLN A 149 8.79 93.86 -26.71
N LYS A 150 10.05 93.90 -27.15
CA LYS A 150 10.68 92.75 -27.81
C LYS A 150 10.80 91.52 -26.91
N LYS A 151 11.05 91.70 -25.62
CA LYS A 151 11.18 90.65 -24.60
C LYS A 151 9.83 90.21 -24.06
N LEU A 152 8.77 91.02 -24.14
CA LEU A 152 7.38 90.67 -23.84
C LEU A 152 6.74 89.97 -25.05
N GLU A 153 7.13 90.30 -26.28
CA GLU A 153 6.78 89.53 -27.49
C GLU A 153 7.61 88.25 -27.59
N GLN A 154 8.90 88.25 -27.24
CA GLN A 154 9.66 87.02 -27.06
C GLN A 154 9.12 86.19 -25.89
N GLN A 155 8.83 86.77 -24.72
CA GLN A 155 8.21 86.04 -23.60
C GLN A 155 6.78 85.60 -23.91
N LYS A 156 5.98 86.34 -24.70
CA LYS A 156 4.68 85.85 -25.18
C LYS A 156 4.84 84.76 -26.23
N ALA A 157 5.85 84.83 -27.09
CA ALA A 157 6.14 83.77 -28.07
C ALA A 157 6.76 82.53 -27.40
N GLU A 158 7.58 82.69 -26.37
CA GLU A 158 8.14 81.61 -25.54
C GLU A 158 7.13 81.10 -24.52
N GLN A 159 6.22 81.93 -23.97
CA GLN A 159 5.07 81.45 -23.19
C GLN A 159 4.05 80.76 -24.09
N GLN A 160 3.80 81.21 -25.32
CA GLN A 160 2.93 80.48 -26.25
C GLN A 160 3.59 79.17 -26.71
N LYS A 161 4.91 79.14 -26.92
CA LYS A 161 5.65 77.90 -27.18
C LYS A 161 5.74 77.00 -25.94
N ALA A 162 5.89 77.55 -24.73
CA ALA A 162 5.90 76.83 -23.46
C ALA A 162 4.51 76.31 -23.09
N HIS A 163 3.44 77.10 -23.30
CA HIS A 163 2.05 76.65 -23.15
C HIS A 163 1.71 75.56 -24.17
N ALA A 164 2.08 75.72 -25.44
CA ALA A 164 1.89 74.70 -26.47
C ALA A 164 2.70 73.41 -26.20
N SER A 165 3.87 73.50 -25.55
CA SER A 165 4.67 72.33 -25.16
C SER A 165 4.28 71.75 -23.79
N THR A 166 3.71 72.53 -22.88
CA THR A 166 3.11 72.01 -21.63
C THR A 166 1.74 71.41 -21.86
N ASP A 167 0.92 71.91 -22.79
CA ASP A 167 -0.38 71.32 -23.12
C ASP A 167 -0.22 70.01 -23.91
N THR A 168 0.78 69.90 -24.79
CA THR A 168 1.12 68.62 -25.43
C THR A 168 1.77 67.65 -24.46
N ALA A 169 2.72 68.08 -23.62
CA ALA A 169 3.32 67.22 -22.59
C ALA A 169 2.31 66.78 -21.51
N LYS A 170 1.36 67.65 -21.11
CA LYS A 170 0.30 67.32 -20.15
C LYS A 170 -0.73 66.38 -20.78
N LYS A 171 -1.09 66.55 -22.06
CA LYS A 171 -1.94 65.59 -22.79
C LYS A 171 -1.24 64.23 -23.00
N GLU A 172 0.05 64.21 -23.31
CA GLU A 172 0.81 62.95 -23.42
C GLU A 172 0.99 62.26 -22.06
N ALA A 173 1.22 63.01 -20.99
CA ALA A 173 1.28 62.48 -19.63
C ALA A 173 -0.09 61.94 -19.18
N GLU A 174 -1.18 62.63 -19.48
CA GLU A 174 -2.54 62.19 -19.16
C GLU A 174 -2.95 60.97 -20.00
N GLN A 175 -2.59 60.91 -21.28
CA GLN A 175 -2.79 59.72 -22.12
C GLN A 175 -1.94 58.53 -21.64
N LYS A 176 -0.68 58.74 -21.25
CA LYS A 176 0.15 57.67 -20.66
C LYS A 176 -0.38 57.20 -19.32
N ALA A 177 -0.88 58.10 -18.47
CA ALA A 177 -1.52 57.75 -17.21
C ALA A 177 -2.85 56.99 -17.42
N ALA A 178 -3.66 57.40 -18.40
CA ALA A 178 -4.90 56.71 -18.76
C ALA A 178 -4.63 55.32 -19.38
N LEU A 179 -3.63 55.18 -20.24
CA LEU A 179 -3.17 53.89 -20.79
C LEU A 179 -2.59 52.98 -19.70
N ALA A 180 -1.82 53.53 -18.76
CA ALA A 180 -1.29 52.79 -17.62
C ALA A 180 -2.41 52.31 -16.68
N LYS A 181 -3.42 53.15 -16.41
CA LYS A 181 -4.61 52.76 -15.65
C LYS A 181 -5.42 51.67 -16.36
N LYS A 182 -5.68 51.81 -17.66
CA LYS A 182 -6.37 50.77 -18.44
C LYS A 182 -5.60 49.45 -18.46
N LYS A 183 -4.28 49.47 -18.66
CA LYS A 183 -3.45 48.26 -18.58
C LYS A 183 -3.44 47.63 -17.19
N ALA A 184 -3.41 48.42 -16.13
CA ALA A 184 -3.47 47.92 -14.76
C ALA A 184 -4.83 47.29 -14.43
N GLU A 185 -5.93 47.89 -14.90
CA GLU A 185 -7.28 47.36 -14.73
C GLU A 185 -7.49 46.08 -15.54
N GLU A 186 -6.98 46.04 -16.78
CA GLU A 186 -7.02 44.84 -17.63
C GLU A 186 -6.16 43.70 -17.07
N GLN A 187 -4.98 43.99 -16.50
CA GLN A 187 -4.16 43.01 -15.80
C GLN A 187 -4.85 42.46 -14.54
N LYS A 188 -5.50 43.32 -13.74
CA LYS A 188 -6.28 42.88 -12.57
C LYS A 188 -7.47 42.02 -12.99
N ALA A 189 -8.21 42.41 -14.03
CA ALA A 189 -9.32 41.62 -14.55
C ALA A 189 -8.85 40.28 -15.14
N ALA A 190 -7.69 40.24 -15.81
CA ALA A 190 -7.11 39.02 -16.34
C ALA A 190 -6.60 38.09 -15.21
N GLU A 191 -5.99 38.65 -14.16
CA GLU A 191 -5.53 37.90 -12.99
C GLU A 191 -6.71 37.34 -12.18
N GLU A 192 -7.78 38.12 -11.99
CA GLU A 192 -9.00 37.66 -11.32
C GLU A 192 -9.69 36.55 -12.12
N LYS A 193 -9.77 36.67 -13.45
CA LYS A 193 -10.27 35.60 -14.33
C LYS A 193 -9.40 34.35 -14.27
N ARG A 194 -8.07 34.47 -14.18
CA ARG A 194 -7.18 33.31 -14.01
C ARG A 194 -7.38 32.64 -12.65
N LYS A 195 -7.48 33.41 -11.56
CA LYS A 195 -7.77 32.88 -10.22
C LYS A 195 -9.14 32.22 -10.14
N ALA A 196 -10.15 32.78 -10.80
CA ALA A 196 -11.48 32.18 -10.87
C ALA A 196 -11.48 30.86 -11.67
N ALA A 197 -10.79 30.84 -12.82
CA ALA A 197 -10.64 29.61 -13.63
C ALA A 197 -9.84 28.53 -12.90
N GLU A 198 -8.80 28.90 -12.15
CA GLU A 198 -8.00 27.98 -11.35
C GLU A 198 -8.79 27.40 -10.18
N LYS A 199 -9.59 28.23 -9.48
CA LYS A 199 -10.48 27.77 -8.41
C LYS A 199 -11.56 26.81 -8.93
N LEU A 200 -12.13 27.08 -10.12
CA LEU A 200 -13.09 26.16 -10.75
C LEU A 200 -12.44 24.83 -11.12
N LYS A 201 -11.22 24.85 -11.69
CA LYS A 201 -10.47 23.63 -11.99
C LYS A 201 -10.08 22.85 -10.74
N ALA A 202 -9.67 23.52 -9.66
CA ALA A 202 -9.36 22.89 -8.39
C ALA A 202 -10.61 22.26 -7.75
N ALA A 203 -11.75 22.95 -7.77
CA ALA A 203 -13.02 22.43 -7.26
C ALA A 203 -13.54 21.23 -8.09
N GLU A 204 -13.37 21.25 -9.41
CA GLU A 204 -13.74 20.14 -10.29
C GLU A 204 -12.81 18.93 -10.10
N ALA A 205 -11.50 19.16 -9.97
CA ALA A 205 -10.54 18.11 -9.66
C ALA A 205 -10.81 17.45 -8.30
N GLN A 206 -11.18 18.24 -7.28
CA GLN A 206 -11.53 17.72 -5.96
C GLN A 206 -12.84 16.91 -6.00
N LYS A 207 -13.88 17.39 -6.71
CA LYS A 207 -15.10 16.60 -6.92
C LYS A 207 -14.86 15.30 -7.69
N ALA A 208 -13.97 15.30 -8.68
CA ALA A 208 -13.59 14.09 -9.41
C ALA A 208 -12.80 13.10 -8.53
N ALA A 209 -11.92 13.60 -7.66
CA ALA A 209 -11.20 12.80 -6.69
C ALA A 209 -12.13 12.18 -5.63
N ASP A 210 -13.04 12.96 -5.06
CA ASP A 210 -14.06 12.48 -4.11
C ASP A 210 -14.99 11.43 -4.76
N LYS A 211 -15.43 11.66 -6.01
CA LYS A 211 -16.25 10.68 -6.73
C LYS A 211 -15.50 9.37 -6.97
N LYS A 212 -14.23 9.44 -7.38
CA LYS A 212 -13.38 8.23 -7.55
C LYS A 212 -13.11 7.52 -6.23
N ALA A 213 -12.88 8.25 -5.13
CA ALA A 213 -12.70 7.67 -3.81
C ALA A 213 -13.98 6.99 -3.30
N ALA A 214 -15.15 7.59 -3.55
CA ALA A 214 -16.44 7.00 -3.21
C ALA A 214 -16.74 5.75 -4.06
N GLU A 215 -16.46 5.78 -5.37
CA GLU A 215 -16.59 4.60 -6.24
C GLU A 215 -15.64 3.47 -5.82
N HIS A 216 -14.38 3.76 -5.51
CA HIS A 216 -13.43 2.74 -5.05
C HIS A 216 -13.85 2.13 -3.70
N LYS A 217 -14.33 2.95 -2.76
CA LYS A 217 -14.80 2.47 -1.45
C LYS A 217 -16.10 1.65 -1.56
N ALA A 218 -16.97 1.97 -2.52
CA ALA A 218 -18.17 1.20 -2.82
C ALA A 218 -17.82 -0.14 -3.51
N GLU A 219 -16.87 -0.14 -4.44
CA GLU A 219 -16.42 -1.34 -5.13
C GLU A 219 -15.64 -2.29 -4.20
N GLU A 220 -14.82 -1.75 -3.29
CA GLU A 220 -14.13 -2.52 -2.27
C GLU A 220 -15.11 -3.17 -1.29
N LYS A 221 -16.17 -2.45 -0.86
CA LYS A 221 -17.25 -3.03 -0.06
C LYS A 221 -18.01 -4.14 -0.79
N ARG A 222 -18.27 -4.00 -2.09
CA ARG A 222 -18.92 -5.05 -2.90
C ARG A 222 -18.02 -6.27 -3.05
N LYS A 223 -16.72 -6.08 -3.30
CA LYS A 223 -15.74 -7.17 -3.38
C LYS A 223 -15.54 -7.87 -2.04
N ALA A 224 -15.61 -7.15 -0.92
CA ALA A 224 -15.56 -7.74 0.42
C ALA A 224 -16.84 -8.54 0.75
N ASP A 225 -18.02 -8.00 0.45
CA ASP A 225 -19.30 -8.71 0.62
C ASP A 225 -19.37 -9.97 -0.26
N GLU A 226 -18.95 -9.88 -1.52
CA GLU A 226 -18.90 -11.01 -2.44
C GLU A 226 -17.88 -12.07 -2.00
N LYS A 227 -16.72 -11.68 -1.47
CA LYS A 227 -15.75 -12.61 -0.87
C LYS A 227 -16.29 -13.28 0.38
N HIS A 228 -16.95 -12.55 1.29
CA HIS A 228 -17.58 -13.14 2.46
C HIS A 228 -18.70 -14.11 2.09
N LYS A 229 -19.51 -13.77 1.08
CA LYS A 229 -20.59 -14.63 0.59
C LYS A 229 -20.07 -15.87 -0.13
N ALA A 230 -18.97 -15.73 -0.88
CA ALA A 230 -18.29 -16.85 -1.52
C ALA A 230 -17.60 -17.77 -0.49
N GLU A 231 -16.99 -17.21 0.56
CA GLU A 231 -16.38 -18.00 1.64
C GLU A 231 -17.44 -18.70 2.49
N GLU A 232 -18.56 -18.04 2.79
CA GLU A 232 -19.67 -18.66 3.51
C GLU A 232 -20.37 -19.75 2.68
N ALA A 233 -20.54 -19.53 1.37
CA ALA A 233 -21.05 -20.54 0.45
C ALA A 233 -20.08 -21.73 0.32
N LYS A 234 -18.77 -21.47 0.28
CA LYS A 234 -17.75 -22.53 0.26
C LYS A 234 -17.75 -23.31 1.58
N LYS A 235 -17.87 -22.64 2.72
CA LYS A 235 -17.94 -23.28 4.05
C LYS A 235 -19.24 -24.07 4.25
N LYS A 236 -20.36 -23.59 3.73
CA LYS A 236 -21.63 -24.35 3.69
C LYS A 236 -21.55 -25.55 2.75
N ALA A 237 -20.98 -25.40 1.56
CA ALA A 237 -20.77 -26.50 0.63
C ALA A 237 -19.77 -27.54 1.17
N GLU A 238 -18.76 -27.11 1.92
CA GLU A 238 -17.78 -28.00 2.55
C GLU A 238 -18.37 -28.69 3.79
N ALA A 239 -19.18 -27.99 4.59
CA ALA A 239 -19.93 -28.58 5.70
C ALA A 239 -21.00 -29.57 5.23
N GLU A 240 -21.66 -29.30 4.10
CA GLU A 240 -22.63 -30.22 3.48
C GLU A 240 -21.93 -31.41 2.83
N LYS A 241 -20.77 -31.20 2.19
CA LYS A 241 -19.91 -32.31 1.72
C LYS A 241 -19.36 -33.15 2.86
N ALA A 242 -18.97 -32.55 3.98
CA ALA A 242 -18.53 -33.27 5.18
C ALA A 242 -19.69 -34.03 5.84
N ARG A 243 -20.90 -33.46 5.88
CA ARG A 243 -22.12 -34.18 6.30
C ARG A 243 -22.45 -35.34 5.37
N LYS A 244 -22.37 -35.13 4.06
CA LYS A 244 -22.65 -36.16 3.05
C LYS A 244 -21.58 -37.26 3.00
N LEU A 245 -20.32 -36.96 3.33
CA LEU A 245 -19.29 -37.97 3.54
C LEU A 245 -19.54 -38.79 4.81
N LEU A 246 -19.97 -38.14 5.89
CA LEU A 246 -20.26 -38.83 7.15
C LEU A 246 -21.52 -39.72 7.04
N GLU A 247 -22.58 -39.21 6.40
CA GLU A 247 -23.85 -39.92 6.18
C GLU A 247 -23.76 -41.01 5.09
N GLY A 248 -22.75 -40.94 4.20
CA GLY A 248 -22.44 -41.97 3.21
C GLY A 248 -21.56 -43.12 3.73
N ASP A 249 -20.76 -42.89 4.77
CA ASP A 249 -19.95 -43.94 5.42
C ASP A 249 -20.74 -44.70 6.51
N ASP A 250 -21.83 -44.14 7.04
CA ASP A 250 -22.73 -44.78 8.01
C ASP A 250 -23.52 -46.00 7.46
N ALA A 251 -23.43 -46.27 6.15
CA ALA A 251 -24.07 -47.44 5.54
C ALA A 251 -23.24 -48.73 5.62
N LYS A 252 -21.90 -48.62 5.78
CA LYS A 252 -20.98 -49.77 5.74
C LYS A 252 -20.70 -50.27 7.15
N GLN A 253 -21.42 -51.29 7.57
CA GLN A 253 -21.17 -51.94 8.85
C GLN A 253 -20.21 -53.12 8.65
N TRP A 254 -19.21 -53.23 9.52
CA TRP A 254 -18.21 -54.28 9.47
C TRP A 254 -18.45 -55.27 10.59
N MET A 255 -18.58 -56.56 10.27
CA MET A 255 -18.74 -57.62 11.26
C MET A 255 -17.56 -58.58 11.18
N VAL A 256 -17.18 -59.17 12.31
CA VAL A 256 -16.18 -60.25 12.32
C VAL A 256 -16.89 -61.59 12.23
N GLN A 257 -16.74 -62.32 11.13
CA GLN A 257 -17.19 -63.70 11.05
C GLN A 257 -16.18 -64.59 11.77
N VAL A 258 -16.63 -65.24 12.85
CA VAL A 258 -15.76 -66.03 13.72
C VAL A 258 -15.79 -67.52 13.37
N ALA A 259 -16.97 -68.03 13.00
CA ALA A 259 -17.16 -69.42 12.63
C ALA A 259 -18.39 -69.62 11.74
N LEU A 260 -18.42 -70.75 11.05
CA LEU A 260 -19.58 -71.28 10.34
C LEU A 260 -19.89 -72.66 10.94
N ALA A 261 -20.97 -72.77 11.70
CA ALA A 261 -21.37 -74.01 12.34
C ALA A 261 -22.27 -74.84 11.42
N ALA A 262 -22.09 -76.16 11.42
CA ALA A 262 -22.87 -77.08 10.60
C ALA A 262 -24.34 -77.20 11.04
N ASN A 263 -24.65 -76.95 12.32
CA ASN A 263 -26.00 -77.02 12.88
C ASN A 263 -26.24 -75.88 13.89
N GLU A 264 -27.50 -75.65 14.26
CA GLU A 264 -27.88 -74.57 15.18
C GLU A 264 -27.34 -74.79 16.61
N ALA A 265 -27.36 -76.03 17.11
CA ALA A 265 -26.85 -76.35 18.44
C ALA A 265 -25.36 -75.99 18.61
N ASN A 266 -24.51 -76.30 17.62
CA ASN A 266 -23.09 -75.90 17.64
C ASN A 266 -22.93 -74.38 17.50
N ALA A 267 -23.81 -73.73 16.73
CA ALA A 267 -23.80 -72.27 16.58
C ALA A 267 -24.12 -71.57 17.90
N ASP A 268 -25.11 -72.07 18.64
CA ASP A 268 -25.52 -71.52 19.94
C ASP A 268 -24.47 -71.75 21.02
N ALA A 269 -23.81 -72.91 21.05
CA ALA A 269 -22.69 -73.17 21.96
C ALA A 269 -21.52 -72.20 21.70
N ILE A 270 -21.19 -71.96 20.43
CA ILE A 270 -20.15 -70.99 20.01
C ILE A 270 -20.57 -69.56 20.38
N ALA A 271 -21.83 -69.20 20.12
CA ALA A 271 -22.34 -67.87 20.43
C ALA A 271 -22.41 -67.62 21.94
N ALA A 272 -22.74 -68.64 22.75
CA ALA A 272 -22.73 -68.56 24.20
C ALA A 272 -21.33 -68.28 24.74
N LYS A 273 -20.29 -68.96 24.23
CA LYS A 273 -18.89 -68.70 24.61
C LYS A 273 -18.46 -67.27 24.29
N LEU A 274 -18.80 -66.77 23.11
CA LEU A 274 -18.49 -65.40 22.69
C LEU A 274 -19.27 -64.35 23.50
N ARG A 275 -20.55 -64.59 23.79
CA ARG A 275 -21.36 -63.70 24.65
C ARG A 275 -20.89 -63.70 26.09
N ALA A 276 -20.44 -64.85 26.62
CA ALA A 276 -19.85 -64.94 27.96
C ALA A 276 -18.57 -64.10 28.10
N LYS A 277 -17.86 -63.89 26.98
CA LYS A 277 -16.69 -62.98 26.89
C LYS A 277 -17.07 -61.52 26.64
N GLY A 278 -18.37 -61.19 26.61
CA GLY A 278 -18.88 -59.83 26.42
C GLY A 278 -19.00 -59.39 24.96
N TYR A 279 -18.81 -60.30 23.99
CA TYR A 279 -18.95 -59.96 22.57
C TYR A 279 -20.43 -59.94 22.15
N LYS A 280 -20.80 -58.95 21.32
CA LYS A 280 -22.12 -58.89 20.69
C LYS A 280 -22.17 -59.85 19.50
N VAL A 281 -22.88 -60.97 19.63
CA VAL A 281 -22.92 -62.02 18.60
C VAL A 281 -24.25 -62.03 17.85
N THR A 282 -24.16 -61.96 16.53
CA THR A 282 -25.27 -62.09 15.57
C THR A 282 -25.16 -63.41 14.82
N LYS A 283 -26.23 -64.22 14.83
CA LYS A 283 -26.33 -65.47 14.06
C LYS A 283 -27.11 -65.22 12.77
N SER A 284 -26.61 -65.74 11.65
CA SER A 284 -27.30 -65.65 10.35
C SER A 284 -27.31 -67.02 9.69
N PRO A 285 -28.50 -67.57 9.35
CA PRO A 285 -28.58 -68.82 8.63
C PRO A 285 -28.07 -68.62 7.19
N THR A 286 -27.29 -69.59 6.71
CA THR A 286 -26.78 -69.64 5.34
C THR A 286 -27.03 -71.05 4.77
N SER A 287 -26.94 -71.22 3.46
CA SER A 287 -27.12 -72.51 2.80
C SER A 287 -26.13 -73.60 3.24
N LYS A 288 -24.99 -73.22 3.84
CA LYS A 288 -23.94 -74.13 4.32
C LYS A 288 -23.93 -74.32 5.84
N GLY A 289 -24.88 -73.75 6.56
CA GLY A 289 -24.93 -73.78 8.02
C GLY A 289 -25.18 -72.40 8.64
N VAL A 290 -24.97 -72.26 9.94
CA VAL A 290 -25.22 -71.01 10.69
C VAL A 290 -23.93 -70.24 10.85
N ARG A 291 -23.88 -69.03 10.29
CA ARG A 291 -22.74 -68.12 10.43
C ARG A 291 -22.82 -67.37 11.76
N ILE A 292 -21.72 -67.38 12.50
CA ILE A 292 -21.59 -66.64 13.76
C ILE A 292 -20.72 -65.41 13.50
N MET A 293 -21.29 -64.22 13.72
CA MET A 293 -20.64 -62.93 13.51
C MET A 293 -20.61 -62.11 14.79
N VAL A 294 -19.57 -61.31 14.98
CA VAL A 294 -19.39 -60.45 16.16
C VAL A 294 -19.39 -58.98 15.76
N GLY A 295 -20.34 -58.24 16.35
CA GLY A 295 -20.45 -56.78 16.45
C GLY A 295 -20.57 -56.01 15.13
N PRO A 296 -21.59 -55.13 14.95
CA PRO A 296 -21.52 -54.16 13.88
C PRO A 296 -20.51 -53.08 14.30
N SER A 297 -19.39 -53.04 13.60
CA SER A 297 -18.35 -52.03 13.76
C SER A 297 -18.54 -50.97 12.69
N LYS A 298 -18.34 -49.70 13.06
CA LYS A 298 -18.48 -48.59 12.12
C LYS A 298 -17.40 -48.59 11.05
N ASN A 299 -16.19 -49.05 11.41
CA ASN A 299 -15.03 -49.04 10.53
C ASN A 299 -14.36 -50.43 10.50
N ARG A 300 -13.65 -50.72 9.40
CA ARG A 300 -12.93 -51.99 9.19
C ARG A 300 -11.87 -52.23 10.26
N GLU A 301 -11.16 -51.20 10.68
CA GLU A 301 -10.07 -51.25 11.65
C GLU A 301 -10.58 -51.69 13.03
N ALA A 302 -11.77 -51.20 13.43
CA ALA A 302 -12.42 -51.60 14.68
C ALA A 302 -12.87 -53.08 14.65
N ALA A 303 -13.34 -53.55 13.49
CA ALA A 303 -13.65 -54.96 13.28
C ALA A 303 -12.36 -55.81 13.31
N ASP A 304 -11.27 -55.37 12.68
CA ASP A 304 -9.98 -56.07 12.68
C ASP A 304 -9.36 -56.15 14.09
N ALA A 305 -9.50 -55.09 14.90
CA ALA A 305 -9.10 -55.12 16.31
C ALA A 305 -9.89 -56.19 17.09
N THR A 306 -11.19 -56.31 16.82
CA THR A 306 -12.05 -57.34 17.44
C THR A 306 -11.68 -58.74 16.97
N ARG A 307 -11.41 -58.92 15.67
CA ARG A 307 -10.88 -60.16 15.10
C ARG A 307 -9.59 -60.59 15.78
N LYS A 308 -8.63 -59.66 15.94
CA LYS A 308 -7.37 -59.92 16.63
C LYS A 308 -7.60 -60.37 18.07
N LYS A 309 -8.47 -59.69 18.82
CA LYS A 309 -8.82 -60.08 20.21
C LYS A 309 -9.40 -61.50 20.28
N ILE A 310 -10.29 -61.86 19.36
CA ILE A 310 -10.90 -63.20 19.31
C ILE A 310 -9.86 -64.27 18.91
N ALA A 311 -8.99 -63.96 17.96
CA ALA A 311 -7.94 -64.88 17.51
C ALA A 311 -6.82 -65.08 18.56
N SER A 312 -6.54 -64.04 19.36
CA SER A 312 -5.56 -64.09 20.46
C SER A 312 -6.08 -64.79 21.71
N ASP A 313 -7.41 -64.89 21.90
CA ASP A 313 -7.99 -65.61 23.04
C ASP A 313 -7.94 -67.13 22.80
N ALA A 314 -6.98 -67.79 23.44
CA ALA A 314 -6.79 -69.25 23.36
C ALA A 314 -8.02 -70.04 23.85
N SER A 315 -8.84 -69.48 24.75
CA SER A 315 -10.04 -70.16 25.27
C SER A 315 -11.19 -70.24 24.25
N LEU A 316 -11.15 -69.39 23.22
CA LEU A 316 -12.13 -69.40 22.14
C LEU A 316 -11.70 -70.35 21.02
N ASN A 317 -10.41 -70.55 20.81
CA ASN A 317 -9.83 -71.37 19.73
C ASN A 317 -10.38 -71.00 18.32
N MET A 318 -10.66 -69.71 18.11
CA MET A 318 -11.32 -69.19 16.91
C MET A 318 -10.35 -68.40 16.01
N LYS A 319 -9.31 -69.09 15.51
CA LYS A 319 -8.23 -68.49 14.71
C LYS A 319 -8.62 -68.17 13.26
N SER A 320 -9.72 -68.73 12.78
CA SER A 320 -10.24 -68.52 11.41
C SER A 320 -11.17 -67.31 11.26
N ALA A 321 -11.19 -66.43 12.27
CA ALA A 321 -12.00 -65.21 12.22
C ALA A 321 -11.52 -64.27 11.10
N TRP A 322 -12.44 -63.69 10.34
CA TRP A 322 -12.17 -62.70 9.29
C TRP A 322 -13.22 -61.60 9.30
N VAL A 323 -12.84 -60.42 8.79
CA VAL A 323 -13.70 -59.24 8.75
C VAL A 323 -14.48 -59.23 7.44
N ASN A 324 -15.81 -59.09 7.54
CA ASN A 324 -16.70 -59.01 6.39
C ASN A 324 -17.55 -57.74 6.44
N GLU A 325 -17.76 -57.13 5.29
CA GLU A 325 -18.77 -56.08 5.14
C GLU A 325 -20.15 -56.70 5.30
N TRP A 326 -20.94 -56.13 6.20
CA TRP A 326 -22.26 -56.62 6.55
C TRP A 326 -23.29 -55.52 6.37
N VAL A 327 -24.28 -55.83 5.55
CA VAL A 327 -25.48 -55.00 5.41
C VAL A 327 -26.61 -55.67 6.21
N PRO A 328 -27.29 -54.94 7.10
CA PRO A 328 -28.51 -55.42 7.78
C PRO A 328 -29.51 -55.97 6.77
N LEU A 329 -30.22 -57.05 7.12
CA LEU A 329 -31.19 -57.66 6.21
C LEU A 329 -32.27 -56.66 5.76
N ASP A 330 -32.68 -55.74 6.63
CA ASP A 330 -33.66 -54.69 6.32
C ASP A 330 -33.19 -53.66 5.28
N LYS A 331 -31.87 -53.60 5.01
CA LYS A 331 -31.25 -52.67 4.06
C LYS A 331 -30.76 -53.34 2.76
N ARG A 332 -31.06 -54.62 2.55
CA ARG A 332 -30.61 -55.39 1.36
C ARG A 332 -31.54 -55.29 0.15
N ASN A 333 -32.56 -54.43 0.22
CA ASN A 333 -33.52 -54.18 -0.86
C ASN A 333 -33.36 -52.77 -1.42
#